data_AF-A0A2V5QN58-F1
#
_entry.id   AF-A0A2V5QN58-F1
#
_cell.length_a   1.000
_cell.length_b   1.000
_cell.length_c   1.000
_cell.angle_alpha   90.00
_cell.angle_beta   90.00
_cell.angle_gamma   90.00
#
_symmetry.space_group_name_H-M   'P 1'
#
loop_
_entity.id
_entity.type
_entity.pdbx_description
1 polymer ?
#
loop_
_entity_poly.entity_id
_entity_poly.type
_entity_poly.pdbx_seq_one_letter_code
_entity_poly.pdbx_strand_id
1 'polypeptide(L)' 'GDVLIFTSGHVLRIFTARWLALEPFAGKFFILDVASLSTLSYEHDLSSPAIRLWNDTHHVGD' A
#
# COMPACT_ATOMS: atom_id res chain seq x y z
N GLY A 1 -6.09 15.37 -4.48
CA GLY A 1 -6.63 14.55 -5.58
C GLY A 1 -5.95 13.20 -5.54
N ASP A 2 -6.58 12.17 -6.11
CA ASP A 2 -6.06 10.81 -6.04
C ASP A 2 -4.91 10.60 -7.03
N VAL A 3 -3.94 9.77 -6.65
CA VAL A 3 -2.74 9.46 -7.44
C VAL A 3 -2.60 7.94 -7.55
N LEU A 4 -2.48 7.43 -8.78
CA LEU A 4 -2.19 6.02 -9.02
C LEU A 4 -0.70 5.81 -9.19
N ILE A 5 -0.17 4.75 -8.57
CA ILE A 5 1.23 4.35 -8.63
C ILE A 5 1.31 2.90 -9.12
N PHE A 6 2.02 2.67 -10.23
CA PHE A 6 2.29 1.33 -10.77
C PHE A 6 3.80 1.06 -10.71
N THR A 7 4.18 -0.01 -10.00
CA THR A 7 5.59 -0.43 -9.86
C THR A 7 5.65 -1.87 -9.32
N SER A 8 6.83 -2.35 -8.95
CA SER A 8 7.03 -3.69 -8.37
C SER A 8 6.50 -3.79 -6.94
N GLY A 9 6.09 -5.00 -6.55
CA GLY A 9 5.61 -5.26 -5.19
C GLY A 9 6.65 -4.98 -4.10
N HIS A 10 7.96 -5.15 -4.36
CA HIS A 10 9.00 -4.78 -3.40
C HIS A 10 8.99 -3.28 -3.09
N VAL A 11 8.87 -2.44 -4.12
CA VAL A 11 8.82 -0.99 -3.95
C VAL A 11 7.54 -0.57 -3.23
N LEU A 12 6.38 -1.13 -3.60
CA LEU A 12 5.10 -0.80 -2.96
C LEU A 12 5.06 -1.18 -1.47
N ARG A 13 5.67 -2.30 -1.10
CA ARG A 13 5.78 -2.70 0.31
C ARG A 13 6.64 -1.75 1.14
N ILE A 14 7.77 -1.31 0.59
CA ILE A 14 8.63 -0.31 1.24
C ILE A 14 7.90 1.05 1.30
N PHE A 15 7.25 1.45 0.21
CA PHE A 15 6.46 2.68 0.16
C PHE A 15 5.38 2.70 1.24
N THR A 16 4.65 1.59 1.40
CA THR A 16 3.62 1.43 2.44
C THR A 16 4.20 1.52 3.85
N ALA A 17 5.35 0.88 4.10
CA ALA A 17 6.04 1.01 5.38
C ALA A 17 6.41 2.48 5.69
N ARG A 18 6.96 3.20 4.70
CA ARG A 18 7.30 4.62 4.85
C ARG A 18 6.08 5.52 5.00
N TRP A 19 4.99 5.20 4.31
CA TRP A 19 3.71 5.90 4.46
C TRP A 19 3.23 5.87 5.92
N LEU A 20 3.35 4.72 6.58
CA LEU A 20 3.00 4.52 7.99
C LEU A 20 4.09 4.97 8.98
N ALA A 21 5.08 5.75 8.53
CA ALA A 21 6.22 6.18 9.34
C ALA A 21 7.05 5.03 9.96
N LEU A 22 7.01 3.83 9.36
CA LEU A 22 7.83 2.68 9.77
C LEU A 22 9.18 2.68 9.06
N GLU A 23 10.12 1.89 9.59
CA GLU A 23 11.39 1.60 8.91
C GLU A 23 11.16 0.85 7.59
N PRO A 24 11.95 1.10 6.53
CA PRO A 24 11.80 0.43 5.23
C PRO A 24 11.73 -1.10 5.32
N PHE A 25 12.49 -1.68 6.27
CA PHE A 25 12.56 -3.12 6.48
C PHE A 25 11.24 -3.73 6.97
N ALA A 26 10.34 -2.92 7.56
CA ALA A 26 8.99 -3.35 7.89
C ALA A 26 8.16 -3.70 6.65
N GLY A 27 8.61 -3.29 5.45
CA GLY A 27 8.07 -3.71 4.16
C GLY A 27 7.87 -5.23 4.05
N LYS A 28 8.73 -6.03 4.69
CA LYS A 28 8.64 -7.49 4.69
C LYS A 28 7.36 -8.05 5.32
N PHE A 29 6.68 -7.29 6.17
CA PHE A 29 5.46 -7.71 6.85
C PHE A 29 4.20 -7.55 6.00
N PHE A 30 4.30 -6.86 4.87
CA PHE A 30 3.19 -6.68 3.95
C PHE A 30 3.25 -7.74 2.85
N ILE A 31 2.19 -8.50 2.64
CA ILE A 31 2.03 -9.40 1.49
C ILE A 31 1.35 -8.62 0.37
N LEU A 32 1.85 -8.73 -0.86
CA LEU A 32 1.24 -8.07 -2.02
C LEU A 32 1.33 -8.98 -3.23
N ASP A 33 0.16 -9.39 -3.71
CA ASP A 33 -0.03 -10.25 -4.87
C ASP A 33 0.07 -9.45 -6.17
N VAL A 34 0.39 -10.15 -7.25
CA VAL A 34 0.47 -9.57 -8.59
C VAL A 34 -0.92 -9.06 -8.99
N ALA A 35 -0.96 -7.88 -9.62
CA ALA A 35 -2.19 -7.22 -10.04
C ALA A 35 -3.18 -6.91 -8.90
N SER A 36 -2.76 -6.97 -7.63
CA SER A 36 -3.60 -6.52 -6.52
C SER A 36 -3.75 -5.00 -6.48
N LEU A 37 -4.90 -4.53 -6.01
CA LEU A 37 -5.18 -3.12 -5.74
C LEU A 37 -4.97 -2.83 -4.24
N SER A 38 -4.36 -1.70 -3.93
CA SER A 38 -4.19 -1.21 -2.55
C SER A 38 -4.38 0.30 -2.51
N THR A 39 -4.93 0.81 -1.40
CA THR A 39 -5.10 2.26 -1.21
C THR A 39 -4.48 2.69 0.12
N LEU A 40 -3.56 3.64 0.03
CA LEU A 40 -3.01 4.37 1.16
C LEU A 40 -3.73 5.71 1.27
N SER A 41 -4.04 6.12 2.49
CA SER A 41 -4.86 7.28 2.77
C SER A 41 -4.41 7.92 4.08
N TYR A 42 -5.17 8.93 4.48
CA TYR A 42 -5.13 9.52 5.81
C TYR A 42 -6.52 9.31 6.41
N GLU A 43 -6.63 9.09 7.72
CA GLU A 43 -7.94 9.04 8.38
C GLU A 43 -8.56 10.45 8.48
N HIS A 44 -8.05 11.23 9.45
CA HIS A 44 -8.62 12.53 9.83
C HIS A 44 -7.83 13.69 9.21
N ASP A 45 -6.50 13.62 9.31
CA ASP A 45 -5.60 14.65 8.83
C ASP A 45 -4.28 14.03 8.34
N LEU A 46 -3.41 14.87 7.75
CA LEU A 46 -2.15 14.45 7.13
C LEU A 46 -1.12 13.86 8.11
N SER A 47 -1.32 14.00 9.42
CA SER A 47 -0.48 13.37 10.45
C SER A 47 -0.93 11.95 10.81
N SER A 48 -2.06 11.49 10.26
CA SER A 48 -2.67 10.18 10.56
C SER A 48 -2.70 9.27 9.32
N PRO A 49 -1.54 8.81 8.81
CA PRO A 49 -1.48 7.93 7.64
C PRO A 49 -2.06 6.54 7.95
N ALA A 50 -2.81 5.98 7.01
CA ALA A 50 -3.47 4.69 7.16
C ALA A 50 -3.50 3.89 5.84
N ILE A 51 -3.66 2.57 5.96
CA ILE A 51 -4.01 1.70 4.83
C ILE A 51 -5.53 1.55 4.82
N ARG A 52 -6.18 1.91 3.69
CA ARG A 52 -7.64 1.82 3.53
C ARG A 52 -8.07 0.51 2.87
N LEU A 53 -7.28 0.02 1.92
CA LEU A 53 -7.45 -1.26 1.25
C LEU A 53 -6.07 -1.87 1.03
N TRP A 54 -5.95 -3.17 1.21
CA TRP A 54 -4.69 -3.88 1.02
C TRP A 54 -4.89 -5.18 0.26
N ASN A 55 -4.04 -5.40 -0.73
CA ASN A 55 -3.94 -6.67 -1.46
C ASN A 55 -5.26 -7.20 -2.03
N ASP A 56 -6.07 -6.32 -2.63
CA ASP A 56 -7.36 -6.70 -3.21
C ASP A 56 -7.21 -7.26 -4.63
N THR A 57 -7.54 -8.54 -4.81
CA THR A 57 -7.46 -9.24 -6.10
C THR A 57 -8.83 -9.61 -6.66
N HIS A 58 -9.95 -9.19 -6.07
CA HIS A 58 -11.29 -9.59 -6.54
C HIS A 58 -11.62 -9.18 -7.97
N HIS A 59 -10.92 -8.18 -8.52
CA HIS A 59 -11.08 -7.73 -9.90
C HIS A 59 -10.23 -8.53 -10.90
N VAL A 60 -9.25 -9.28 -10.41
CA VAL A 60 -8.46 -10.22 -11.20
C VAL A 60 -9.30 -11.48 -11.30
N GLY A 61 -9.87 -11.75 -12.48
CA GLY A 61 -10.62 -12.99 -12.71
C GLY A 61 -9.76 -14.24 -12.48
N ASP A 62 -10.42 -15.38 -12.27
CA ASP A 62 -9.79 -16.69 -12.07
C ASP A 62 -8.78 -17.08 -13.18
#